data_AF-A0A8J5R8I9-F1
#
_entry.id   AF-A0A8J5R8I9-F1
#
_cell.length_a   1.000
_cell.length_b   1.000
_cell.length_c   1.000
_cell.angle_alpha   90.00
_cell.angle_beta   90.00
_cell.angle_gamma   90.00
#
_symmetry.space_group_name_H-M   'P 1'
#
loop_
_entity.id
_entity.type
_entity.pdbx_description
1 polymer ?
#
loop_
_entity_poly.entity_id
_entity_poly.type
_entity_poly.pdbx_seq_one_letter_code
_entity_poly.pdbx_strand_id
1 'polypeptide(L)'
;MFFFSASCCRPASASSRKCLNPFYLFGPSLMVRWASYGSVNLVLSDDGKPKFEIEEVEPSKKRRYLTKKRLKLQRKREKKKRKEANKNDPRRIRPKGKKIKQKFPTPEARLKYKIDKAKLKEAMLVEKLKKYEVAKAQGPMAKQDDLNGEERFYLKKVSQKKSNYVPVGRRGVFGGVILNMHLHWKKHETVKVICKPCKPGQIQEYANEIARLSGGIPINIIGNDTIVFYRGKNYAQPDVMSPVDTLSKKKALEKSKYVQSLETVRRFIAVSEKELELYYQHVALYEDLGQGKDQVYHIDTNGFSDITDASDFDEEDSSSEYDANDDETGDGIDTVLYDL
;
A
#
# COMPACT_ATOMS: atom_id res chain seq x y z
N MET A 1 -90.29 10.47 8.53
CA MET A 1 -91.35 10.35 7.52
C MET A 1 -90.72 10.51 6.16
N PHE A 2 -90.98 9.53 5.29
CA PHE A 2 -90.84 9.53 3.83
C PHE A 2 -89.49 9.82 3.16
N PHE A 3 -88.93 8.71 2.64
CA PHE A 3 -88.22 8.61 1.36
C PHE A 3 -88.94 9.38 0.23
N PHE A 4 -88.17 9.86 -0.76
CA PHE A 4 -88.19 9.44 -2.18
C PHE A 4 -87.35 10.47 -2.97
N SER A 5 -86.28 10.05 -3.65
CA SER A 5 -86.28 9.52 -5.03
C SER A 5 -86.27 10.64 -6.06
N ALA A 6 -85.16 10.76 -6.79
CA ALA A 6 -85.10 10.52 -8.25
C ALA A 6 -85.33 11.82 -9.02
N SER A 7 -84.86 12.03 -10.24
CA SER A 7 -83.86 11.39 -11.08
C SER A 7 -83.51 12.43 -12.14
N CYS A 8 -82.33 12.27 -12.73
CA CYS A 8 -81.91 12.68 -14.07
C CYS A 8 -82.90 13.48 -14.92
N CYS A 9 -82.41 14.55 -15.55
CA CYS A 9 -82.18 14.55 -17.00
C CYS A 9 -81.21 15.69 -17.42
N ARG A 10 -80.14 15.28 -18.09
CA ARG A 10 -79.37 16.07 -19.08
C ARG A 10 -80.23 16.14 -20.37
N PRO A 11 -80.04 17.11 -21.30
CA PRO A 11 -78.77 17.18 -22.04
C PRO A 11 -78.33 18.55 -22.62
N ALA A 12 -77.07 18.52 -23.08
CA ALA A 12 -76.52 19.12 -24.30
C ALA A 12 -76.18 20.63 -24.42
N SER A 13 -75.01 20.81 -25.07
CA SER A 13 -74.45 21.97 -25.77
C SER A 13 -73.93 23.13 -24.89
N ALA A 14 -72.61 23.29 -24.72
CA ALA A 14 -71.60 23.76 -25.68
C ALA A 14 -71.79 25.25 -26.07
N SER A 15 -71.08 26.14 -25.38
CA SER A 15 -70.15 27.09 -25.99
C SER A 15 -69.54 28.04 -24.93
N SER A 16 -68.21 28.17 -25.02
CA SER A 16 -67.37 29.30 -24.61
C SER A 16 -67.45 29.86 -23.18
N ARG A 17 -66.30 29.79 -22.49
CA ARG A 17 -66.12 30.08 -21.07
C ARG A 17 -66.14 31.58 -20.76
N LYS A 18 -66.70 31.85 -19.58
CA LYS A 18 -66.91 33.15 -18.94
C LYS A 18 -65.59 33.84 -18.55
N CYS A 19 -65.60 35.16 -18.69
CA CYS A 19 -64.74 36.12 -18.01
C CYS A 19 -64.74 35.88 -16.49
N LEU A 20 -63.57 35.99 -15.85
CA LEU A 20 -63.44 36.49 -14.48
C LEU A 20 -62.09 37.20 -14.32
N ASN A 21 -62.19 38.51 -14.06
CA ASN A 21 -61.22 39.39 -13.39
C ASN A 21 -60.60 38.70 -12.15
N PRO A 22 -59.37 39.04 -11.70
CA PRO A 22 -59.17 40.36 -11.07
C PRO A 22 -57.80 41.02 -11.24
N PHE A 23 -57.85 42.36 -11.21
CA PHE A 23 -57.02 43.24 -10.38
C PHE A 23 -55.93 42.54 -9.57
N TYR A 24 -54.69 43.02 -9.67
CA TYR A 24 -54.02 43.70 -8.55
C TYR A 24 -52.81 44.49 -9.09
N LEU A 25 -52.93 45.82 -9.01
CA LEU A 25 -51.79 46.70 -8.82
C LEU A 25 -51.01 46.23 -7.59
N PHE A 26 -49.68 46.19 -7.67
CA PHE A 26 -48.84 46.57 -6.53
C PHE A 26 -47.52 47.13 -7.07
N GLY A 27 -47.28 48.41 -6.80
CA GLY A 27 -46.04 49.10 -7.11
C GLY A 27 -44.84 48.55 -6.31
N PRO A 28 -43.63 49.04 -6.63
CA PRO A 28 -42.39 48.54 -6.03
C PRO A 28 -42.29 49.01 -4.57
N SER A 29 -42.55 48.10 -3.64
CA SER A 29 -42.16 48.28 -2.23
C SER A 29 -40.64 48.08 -2.12
N LEU A 30 -39.94 49.20 -1.96
CA LEU A 30 -38.59 49.38 -1.40
C LEU A 30 -37.86 48.07 -1.04
N MET A 31 -36.99 47.58 -1.95
CA MET A 31 -35.94 46.65 -1.56
C MET A 31 -34.96 47.38 -0.64
N VAL A 32 -35.16 47.22 0.68
CA VAL A 32 -34.16 47.57 1.67
C VAL A 32 -32.98 46.61 1.48
N ARG A 33 -31.93 47.07 0.79
CA ARG A 33 -30.60 46.45 0.83
C ARG A 33 -30.15 46.43 2.28
N TRP A 34 -30.20 45.27 2.93
CA TRP A 34 -29.49 45.04 4.18
C TRP A 34 -27.99 44.99 3.85
N ALA A 35 -27.36 46.15 3.79
CA ALA A 35 -25.93 46.26 3.97
C ALA A 35 -25.68 46.19 5.48
N SER A 36 -24.93 45.18 5.94
CA SER A 36 -24.44 45.14 7.32
C SER A 36 -23.33 46.18 7.42
N TYR A 37 -23.70 47.43 7.67
CA TYR A 37 -22.73 48.41 8.13
C TYR A 37 -22.45 48.05 9.59
N GLY A 38 -21.21 47.71 9.92
CA GLY A 38 -20.77 47.69 11.31
C GLY A 38 -21.12 49.05 11.93
N SER A 39 -21.77 49.05 13.09
CA SER A 39 -22.07 50.29 13.80
C SER A 39 -20.74 50.93 14.19
N VAL A 40 -20.48 52.12 13.65
CA VAL A 40 -19.34 52.93 14.08
C VAL A 40 -19.86 53.86 15.16
N ASN A 41 -19.47 53.60 16.40
CA ASN A 41 -19.83 54.45 17.53
C ASN A 41 -18.78 55.57 17.68
N LEU A 42 -19.27 56.79 17.90
CA LEU A 42 -18.46 57.98 18.12
C LEU A 42 -18.30 58.13 19.64
N VAL A 43 -17.15 57.75 20.17
CA VAL A 43 -16.87 57.81 21.61
C VAL A 43 -15.86 58.92 21.85
N LEU A 44 -16.20 59.84 22.75
CA LEU A 44 -15.27 60.86 23.24
C LEU A 44 -14.30 60.15 24.20
N SER A 45 -13.02 60.09 23.84
CA SER A 45 -11.98 59.63 24.79
C SER A 45 -11.79 60.69 25.89
N ASP A 46 -11.24 60.31 27.04
CA ASP A 46 -11.08 61.19 28.22
C ASP A 46 -10.29 62.49 27.94
N ASP A 47 -9.53 62.53 26.85
CA ASP A 47 -8.80 63.70 26.34
C ASP A 47 -9.64 64.64 25.44
N GLY A 48 -10.96 64.42 25.32
CA GLY A 48 -11.89 65.28 24.58
C GLY A 48 -11.83 65.18 23.04
N LYS A 49 -11.08 64.23 22.48
CA LYS A 49 -11.00 64.02 21.02
C LYS A 49 -11.96 62.93 20.56
N PRO A 50 -12.77 63.17 19.49
CA PRO A 50 -13.69 62.16 18.97
C PRO A 50 -12.93 61.01 18.30
N LYS A 51 -13.19 59.77 18.72
CA LYS A 51 -12.60 58.55 18.16
C LYS A 51 -13.71 57.64 17.63
N PHE A 52 -13.50 57.08 16.44
CA PHE A 52 -14.43 56.15 15.81
C PHE A 52 -14.05 54.72 16.16
N GLU A 53 -14.93 54.01 16.85
CA GLU A 53 -14.75 52.60 17.18
C GLU A 53 -15.70 51.76 16.31
N ILE A 54 -15.12 50.81 15.56
CA ILE A 54 -15.87 49.91 14.67
C ILE A 54 -16.18 48.66 15.50
N GLU A 55 -17.44 48.50 15.88
CA GLU A 55 -17.87 47.28 16.55
C GLU A 55 -18.01 46.16 15.52
N GLU A 56 -17.10 45.18 15.54
CA GLU A 56 -17.26 43.94 14.77
C GLU A 56 -18.44 43.14 15.32
N VAL A 57 -19.62 43.37 14.75
CA VAL A 57 -20.83 42.63 15.12
C VAL A 57 -20.59 41.13 14.87
N GLU A 58 -20.47 40.35 15.96
CA GLU A 58 -20.45 38.89 15.88
C GLU A 58 -21.68 38.41 15.09
N PRO A 59 -21.53 37.53 14.09
CA PRO A 59 -22.65 37.07 13.29
C PRO A 59 -23.72 36.41 14.18
N SER A 60 -24.97 36.82 13.98
CA SER A 60 -26.16 36.33 14.70
C SER A 60 -26.18 34.80 14.89
N LYS A 61 -26.24 34.37 16.15
CA LYS A 61 -26.32 32.95 16.58
C LYS A 61 -27.66 32.27 16.23
N LYS A 62 -28.63 32.96 15.59
CA LYS A 62 -30.00 32.44 15.30
C LYS A 62 -30.12 31.50 14.08
N ARG A 63 -29.03 30.91 13.58
CA ARG A 63 -29.06 29.79 12.61
C ARG A 63 -27.99 28.74 12.94
N ARG A 64 -27.97 28.23 14.17
CA ARG A 64 -27.01 27.20 14.62
C ARG A 64 -27.13 25.87 13.86
N TYR A 65 -28.29 25.56 13.29
CA TYR A 65 -28.50 24.33 12.52
C TYR A 65 -28.72 24.65 11.04
N LEU A 66 -27.71 24.35 10.23
CA LEU A 66 -27.85 24.32 8.77
C LEU A 66 -28.70 23.10 8.38
N THR A 67 -29.69 23.29 7.50
CA THR A 67 -30.40 22.15 6.91
C THR A 67 -29.42 21.20 6.23
N LYS A 68 -29.70 19.89 6.25
CA LYS A 68 -28.85 18.85 5.61
C LYS A 68 -28.43 19.22 4.18
N LYS A 69 -29.32 19.86 3.41
CA LYS A 69 -29.05 20.37 2.06
C LYS A 69 -27.93 21.42 2.02
N ARG A 70 -27.93 22.38 2.95
CA ARG A 70 -26.95 23.48 3.02
C ARG A 70 -25.57 22.99 3.47
N LEU A 71 -25.53 22.05 4.41
CA LEU A 71 -24.28 21.40 4.86
C LEU A 71 -23.66 20.55 3.72
N LYS A 72 -24.49 19.84 2.94
CA LYS A 72 -24.05 19.13 1.72
C LYS A 72 -23.50 20.09 0.66
N LEU A 73 -24.12 21.26 0.48
CA LEU A 73 -23.64 22.29 -0.45
C LEU A 73 -22.27 22.86 0.00
N GLN A 74 -22.09 23.11 1.30
CA GLN A 74 -20.84 23.59 1.86
C GLN A 74 -19.70 22.58 1.66
N ARG A 75 -19.93 21.29 1.97
CA ARG A 75 -18.97 20.22 1.68
C ARG A 75 -18.61 20.13 0.19
N LYS A 76 -19.58 20.33 -0.71
CA LYS A 76 -19.31 20.39 -2.17
C LYS A 76 -18.45 21.59 -2.54
N ARG A 77 -18.72 22.78 -1.99
CA ARG A 77 -17.94 24.00 -2.23
C ARG A 77 -16.50 23.84 -1.72
N GLU A 78 -16.33 23.30 -0.53
CA GLU A 78 -15.02 23.04 0.06
C GLU A 78 -14.24 22.00 -0.74
N LYS A 79 -14.89 20.89 -1.15
CA LYS A 79 -14.28 19.91 -2.06
C LYS A 79 -13.87 20.54 -3.40
N LYS A 80 -14.66 21.49 -3.92
CA LYS A 80 -14.33 22.23 -5.14
C LYS A 80 -13.10 23.12 -4.94
N LYS A 81 -13.05 23.91 -3.85
CA LYS A 81 -11.88 24.72 -3.47
C LYS A 81 -10.62 23.86 -3.31
N ARG A 82 -10.71 22.72 -2.61
CA ARG A 82 -9.57 21.77 -2.46
C ARG A 82 -9.10 21.24 -3.82
N LYS A 83 -10.02 20.92 -4.74
CA LYS A 83 -9.69 20.48 -6.10
C LYS A 83 -9.08 21.58 -6.97
N GLU A 84 -9.56 22.81 -6.85
CA GLU A 84 -9.04 23.98 -7.56
C GLU A 84 -7.63 24.32 -7.06
N ALA A 85 -7.41 24.34 -5.75
CA ALA A 85 -6.08 24.51 -5.16
C ALA A 85 -5.11 23.41 -5.62
N ASN A 86 -5.54 22.15 -5.65
CA ASN A 86 -4.71 21.03 -6.12
C ASN A 86 -4.47 21.06 -7.65
N LYS A 87 -5.39 21.63 -8.44
CA LYS A 87 -5.20 21.82 -9.89
C LYS A 87 -4.13 22.88 -10.18
N ASN A 88 -4.08 23.93 -9.35
CA ASN A 88 -3.16 25.04 -9.48
C ASN A 88 -1.85 24.83 -8.69
N ASP A 89 -1.65 23.66 -8.08
CA ASP A 89 -0.43 23.34 -7.34
C ASP A 89 0.76 23.26 -8.32
N PRO A 90 1.79 24.10 -8.19
CA PRO A 90 2.96 24.09 -9.06
C PRO A 90 3.67 22.73 -9.11
N ARG A 91 3.53 21.87 -8.10
CA ARG A 91 4.04 20.48 -8.11
C ARG A 91 3.35 19.61 -9.16
N ARG A 92 2.10 19.94 -9.52
CA ARG A 92 1.27 19.25 -10.53
C ARG A 92 1.38 19.85 -11.92
N ILE A 93 1.90 21.08 -12.04
CA ILE A 93 2.21 21.77 -13.29
C ILE A 93 3.56 21.29 -13.87
N ARG A 94 4.12 20.17 -13.38
CA ARG A 94 5.14 19.46 -14.17
C ARG A 94 4.48 19.04 -15.48
N PRO A 95 5.02 19.42 -16.66
CA PRO A 95 4.54 18.89 -17.92
C PRO A 95 4.58 17.37 -17.80
N LYS A 96 3.42 16.72 -17.79
CA LYS A 96 3.38 15.26 -17.91
C LYS A 96 4.01 14.96 -19.26
N GLY A 97 5.27 14.53 -19.26
CA GLY A 97 5.98 14.21 -20.48
C GLY A 97 5.09 13.29 -21.31
N LYS A 98 4.85 13.65 -22.58
CA LYS A 98 4.18 12.73 -23.50
C LYS A 98 5.05 11.46 -23.50
N LYS A 99 4.53 10.33 -23.01
CA LYS A 99 5.23 9.04 -23.08
C LYS A 99 5.53 8.79 -24.56
N ILE A 100 6.75 9.05 -25.02
CA ILE A 100 7.17 8.78 -26.40
C ILE A 100 7.17 7.26 -26.52
N LYS A 101 6.08 6.70 -27.05
CA LYS A 101 6.02 5.29 -27.39
C LYS A 101 7.02 5.09 -28.51
N GLN A 102 8.17 4.46 -28.21
CA GLN A 102 9.12 4.07 -29.24
C GLN A 102 8.38 3.18 -30.24
N LYS A 103 8.37 3.60 -31.50
CA LYS A 103 7.79 2.83 -32.59
C LYS A 103 8.90 1.94 -33.14
N PHE A 104 8.71 0.63 -33.05
CA PHE A 104 9.64 -0.34 -33.61
C PHE A 104 9.17 -0.72 -35.02
N PRO A 105 10.08 -0.79 -36.01
CA PRO A 105 9.73 -1.18 -37.38
C PRO A 105 9.33 -2.66 -37.47
N THR A 106 9.98 -3.53 -36.68
CA THR A 106 9.78 -4.98 -36.69
C THR A 106 9.40 -5.48 -35.29
N PRO A 107 8.52 -6.48 -35.16
CA PRO A 107 8.20 -7.11 -33.87
C PRO A 107 9.44 -7.70 -33.18
N GLU A 108 10.37 -8.25 -33.95
CA GLU A 108 11.66 -8.76 -33.44
C GLU A 108 12.46 -7.67 -32.69
N ALA A 109 12.62 -6.50 -33.31
CA ALA A 109 13.35 -5.38 -32.73
C ALA A 109 12.68 -4.90 -31.43
N ARG A 110 11.34 -4.95 -31.37
CA ARG A 110 10.58 -4.65 -30.16
C ARG A 110 10.86 -5.65 -29.03
N LEU A 111 10.92 -6.95 -29.34
CA LEU A 111 11.19 -8.01 -28.36
C LEU A 111 12.63 -7.93 -27.85
N LYS A 112 13.61 -7.79 -28.76
CA LYS A 112 15.02 -7.58 -28.40
C LYS A 112 15.19 -6.40 -27.46
N TYR A 113 14.61 -5.24 -27.81
CA TYR A 113 14.65 -4.05 -26.94
C TYR A 113 14.05 -4.29 -25.54
N LYS A 114 12.92 -5.01 -25.44
CA LYS A 114 12.31 -5.35 -24.15
C LYS A 114 13.23 -6.26 -23.32
N ILE A 115 13.84 -7.26 -23.95
CA ILE A 115 14.77 -8.19 -23.31
C ILE A 115 16.00 -7.42 -22.82
N ASP A 116 16.61 -6.58 -23.65
CA ASP A 116 17.80 -5.80 -23.30
C ASP A 116 17.52 -4.85 -22.13
N LYS A 117 16.38 -4.15 -22.17
CA LYS A 117 15.94 -3.29 -21.05
C LYS A 117 15.73 -4.09 -19.76
N ALA A 118 15.16 -5.29 -19.85
CA ALA A 118 14.97 -6.16 -18.70
C ALA A 118 16.29 -6.70 -18.15
N LYS A 119 17.25 -7.07 -19.01
CA LYS A 119 18.61 -7.51 -18.63
C LYS A 119 19.39 -6.39 -17.93
N LEU A 120 19.29 -5.16 -18.43
CA LEU A 120 19.90 -3.99 -17.78
C LEU A 120 19.33 -3.78 -16.37
N LYS A 121 18.01 -3.92 -16.22
CA LYS A 121 17.35 -3.83 -14.93
C LYS A 121 17.69 -4.99 -14.00
N GLU A 122 17.85 -6.21 -14.52
CA GLU A 122 18.32 -7.35 -13.74
C GLU A 122 19.72 -7.05 -13.15
N ALA A 123 20.65 -6.57 -13.98
CA ALA A 123 21.99 -6.19 -13.54
C ALA A 123 21.95 -5.14 -12.42
N MET A 124 21.15 -4.08 -12.59
CA MET A 124 20.96 -3.05 -11.55
C MET A 124 20.40 -3.63 -10.24
N LEU A 125 19.45 -4.57 -10.31
CA LEU A 125 18.88 -5.21 -9.12
C LEU A 125 19.89 -6.11 -8.41
N VAL A 126 20.71 -6.84 -9.17
CA VAL A 126 21.80 -7.67 -8.65
C VAL A 126 22.82 -6.79 -7.92
N GLU A 127 23.22 -5.65 -8.49
CA GLU A 127 24.11 -4.69 -7.83
C GLU A 127 23.53 -4.15 -6.52
N LYS A 128 22.24 -3.83 -6.50
CA LYS A 128 21.55 -3.41 -5.27
C LYS A 128 21.55 -4.53 -4.23
N LEU A 129 21.34 -5.78 -4.63
CA LEU A 129 21.34 -6.93 -3.72
C LEU A 129 22.70 -7.21 -3.08
N LYS A 130 23.80 -7.06 -3.83
CA LYS A 130 25.17 -7.19 -3.32
C LYS A 130 25.42 -6.28 -2.10
N LYS A 131 24.80 -5.10 -2.04
CA LYS A 131 24.89 -4.19 -0.89
C LYS A 131 24.27 -4.74 0.41
N TYR A 132 23.35 -5.69 0.30
CA TYR A 132 22.68 -6.35 1.43
C TYR A 132 23.21 -7.77 1.70
N GLU A 133 24.29 -8.16 1.03
CA GLU A 133 25.01 -9.37 1.37
C GLU A 133 25.90 -9.06 2.57
N VAL A 134 25.59 -9.70 3.69
CA VAL A 134 26.43 -9.63 4.89
C VAL A 134 27.48 -10.72 4.76
N ALA A 135 28.74 -10.39 5.05
CA ALA A 135 29.81 -11.38 5.10
C ALA A 135 29.41 -12.48 6.09
N LYS A 136 29.35 -13.72 5.62
CA LYS A 136 29.02 -14.87 6.46
C LYS A 136 30.26 -15.17 7.32
N ALA A 137 30.40 -14.49 8.45
CA ALA A 137 31.35 -14.93 9.45
C ALA A 137 31.04 -16.39 9.84
N GLN A 138 32.06 -17.18 10.17
CA GLN A 138 31.81 -18.46 10.78
C GLN A 138 31.09 -18.17 12.10
N GLY A 139 29.80 -18.52 12.17
CA GLY A 139 29.02 -18.35 13.39
C GLY A 139 29.66 -19.14 14.53
N PRO A 140 29.18 -19.01 15.78
CA PRO A 140 29.67 -19.84 16.87
C PRO A 140 29.70 -21.29 16.38
N MET A 141 30.89 -21.88 16.29
CA MET A 141 31.08 -23.29 15.96
C MET A 141 30.40 -24.09 17.07
N ALA A 142 29.09 -24.26 16.95
CA ALA A 142 28.33 -25.15 17.80
C ALA A 142 28.95 -26.52 17.53
N LYS A 143 29.69 -27.03 18.51
CA LYS A 143 30.03 -28.44 18.56
C LYS A 143 28.71 -29.16 18.29
N GLN A 144 28.64 -29.97 17.23
CA GLN A 144 27.48 -30.83 17.06
C GLN A 144 27.43 -31.67 18.33
N ASP A 145 26.52 -31.34 19.24
CA ASP A 145 26.18 -32.28 20.31
C ASP A 145 25.73 -33.53 19.56
N ASP A 146 26.45 -34.64 19.74
CA ASP A 146 26.11 -35.94 19.16
C ASP A 146 24.79 -36.41 19.80
N LEU A 147 23.68 -35.88 19.31
CA LEU A 147 22.35 -36.27 19.73
C LEU A 147 22.14 -37.71 19.28
N ASN A 148 21.89 -38.59 20.23
CA ASN A 148 21.61 -39.97 19.90
C ASN A 148 20.29 -40.08 19.10
N GLY A 149 20.13 -41.12 18.28
CA GLY A 149 18.92 -41.29 17.46
C GLY A 149 17.63 -41.30 18.29
N GLU A 150 17.69 -41.88 19.49
CA GLU A 150 16.60 -41.91 20.48
C GLU A 150 16.26 -40.52 21.02
N GLU A 151 17.26 -39.74 21.40
CA GLU A 151 17.08 -38.35 21.88
C GLU A 151 16.43 -37.50 20.78
N ARG A 152 16.89 -37.65 19.53
CA ARG A 152 16.33 -36.94 18.38
C ARG A 152 14.86 -37.30 18.14
N PHE A 153 14.51 -38.57 18.29
CA PHE A 153 13.13 -39.04 18.18
C PHE A 153 12.24 -38.51 19.32
N TYR A 154 12.73 -38.53 20.55
CA TYR A 154 12.03 -37.97 21.71
C TYR A 154 11.75 -36.47 21.51
N LEU A 155 12.77 -35.68 21.14
CA LEU A 155 12.63 -34.25 20.88
C LEU A 155 11.68 -33.96 19.72
N LYS A 156 11.68 -34.79 18.68
CA LYS A 156 10.69 -34.72 17.59
C LYS A 156 9.26 -34.91 18.12
N LYS A 157 9.00 -35.89 18.98
CA LYS A 157 7.67 -36.10 19.59
C LYS A 157 7.27 -34.96 20.53
N VAL A 158 8.20 -34.47 21.34
CA VAL A 158 7.96 -33.36 22.27
C VAL A 158 7.66 -32.06 21.52
N SER A 159 8.43 -31.76 20.46
CA SER A 159 8.18 -30.59 19.63
C SER A 159 6.81 -30.62 18.98
N GLN A 160 6.33 -31.78 18.51
CA GLN A 160 4.99 -31.90 17.94
C GLN A 160 3.90 -31.45 18.92
N LYS A 161 3.99 -31.87 20.19
CA LYS A 161 3.05 -31.49 21.26
C LYS A 161 3.16 -30.02 21.68
N LYS A 162 4.37 -29.45 21.69
CA LYS A 162 4.61 -28.06 22.11
C LYS A 162 4.11 -27.07 21.05
N SER A 163 3.50 -25.98 21.49
CA SER A 163 2.95 -24.91 20.65
C SER A 163 3.88 -23.69 20.51
N ASN A 164 5.14 -23.78 20.95
CA ASN A 164 6.09 -22.67 20.86
C ASN A 164 6.59 -22.50 19.43
N TYR A 165 6.31 -21.33 18.82
CA TYR A 165 6.73 -21.06 17.46
C TYR A 165 7.25 -19.63 17.24
N VAL A 166 8.15 -19.51 16.27
CA VAL A 166 8.71 -18.25 15.78
C VAL A 166 8.34 -18.11 14.30
N PRO A 167 7.52 -17.11 13.92
CA PRO A 167 7.15 -16.89 12.54
C PRO A 167 8.26 -16.16 11.76
N VAL A 168 8.62 -16.71 10.61
CA VAL A 168 9.51 -16.10 9.62
C VAL A 168 8.68 -15.75 8.39
N GLY A 169 8.54 -14.44 8.16
CA GLY A 169 7.73 -13.89 7.07
C GLY A 169 8.51 -13.67 5.78
N ARG A 170 7.96 -12.83 4.89
CA ARG A 170 8.60 -12.35 3.64
C ARG A 170 10.03 -11.81 3.85
N ARG A 171 10.34 -11.25 5.02
CA ARG A 171 11.65 -10.67 5.35
C ARG A 171 12.77 -11.71 5.44
N GLY A 172 12.43 -12.99 5.57
CA GLY A 172 13.39 -14.06 5.83
C GLY A 172 13.99 -13.98 7.23
N VAL A 173 15.16 -14.60 7.40
CA VAL A 173 15.90 -14.64 8.66
C VAL A 173 16.63 -13.31 8.88
N PHE A 174 16.40 -12.69 10.04
CA PHE A 174 17.07 -11.47 10.48
C PHE A 174 17.23 -11.52 12.01
N GLY A 175 18.00 -10.60 12.59
CA GLY A 175 18.38 -10.64 14.01
C GLY A 175 17.21 -10.80 14.99
N GLY A 176 16.06 -10.18 14.70
CA GLY A 176 14.85 -10.31 15.53
C GLY A 176 14.26 -11.72 15.60
N VAL A 177 14.47 -12.56 14.57
CA VAL A 177 14.06 -13.97 14.59
C VAL A 177 14.91 -14.74 15.58
N ILE A 178 16.23 -14.53 15.53
CA ILE A 178 17.22 -15.19 16.38
C ILE A 178 17.03 -14.77 17.84
N LEU A 179 16.87 -13.47 18.09
CA LEU A 179 16.47 -12.92 19.39
C LEU A 179 15.22 -13.62 19.95
N ASN A 180 14.17 -13.77 19.13
CA ASN A 180 12.94 -14.41 19.58
C ASN A 180 13.14 -15.91 19.87
N MET A 181 13.99 -16.60 19.12
CA MET A 181 14.36 -17.98 19.41
C MET A 181 15.05 -18.12 20.76
N HIS A 182 16.04 -17.27 21.06
CA HIS A 182 16.73 -17.27 22.35
C HIS A 182 15.80 -16.97 23.54
N LEU A 183 14.82 -16.09 23.35
CA LEU A 183 13.78 -15.81 24.35
C LEU A 183 12.93 -17.06 24.67
N HIS A 184 12.52 -17.81 23.65
CA HIS A 184 11.81 -19.08 23.88
C HIS A 184 12.71 -20.13 24.54
N TRP A 185 14.01 -20.17 24.20
CA TRP A 185 14.96 -21.12 24.76
C TRP A 185 15.28 -20.93 26.25
N LYS A 186 14.99 -19.75 26.80
CA LYS A 186 15.06 -19.50 28.24
C LYS A 186 14.16 -20.43 29.05
N LYS A 187 12.96 -20.76 28.52
CA LYS A 187 11.95 -21.58 29.22
C LYS A 187 11.71 -22.93 28.57
N HIS A 188 12.09 -23.09 27.29
CA HIS A 188 11.73 -24.27 26.51
C HIS A 188 12.93 -24.82 25.76
N GLU A 189 13.08 -26.14 25.75
CA GLU A 189 14.19 -26.79 25.05
C GLU A 189 14.08 -26.73 23.53
N THR A 190 12.84 -26.70 23.00
CA THR A 190 12.56 -26.77 21.57
C THR A 190 11.65 -25.64 21.09
N VAL A 191 11.89 -25.19 19.86
CA VAL A 191 11.16 -24.10 19.19
C VAL A 191 10.85 -24.51 17.75
N LYS A 192 9.62 -24.23 17.29
CA LYS A 192 9.23 -24.39 15.88
C LYS A 192 9.43 -23.08 15.13
N VAL A 193 10.24 -23.05 14.10
CA VAL A 193 10.34 -21.89 13.20
C VAL A 193 9.45 -22.14 11.99
N ILE A 194 8.46 -21.28 11.78
CA ILE A 194 7.48 -21.39 10.69
C ILE A 194 7.81 -20.35 9.62
N CYS A 195 8.32 -20.80 8.47
CA CYS A 195 8.72 -19.97 7.35
C CYS A 195 7.60 -19.88 6.30
N LYS A 196 6.92 -18.74 6.22
CA LYS A 196 5.87 -18.49 5.21
C LYS A 196 6.01 -17.07 4.62
N PRO A 197 6.09 -16.89 3.29
CA PRO A 197 6.17 -17.90 2.23
C PRO A 197 7.57 -18.50 2.10
N CYS A 198 7.68 -19.81 1.90
CA CYS A 198 8.95 -20.49 1.63
C CYS A 198 8.90 -21.18 0.27
N LYS A 199 9.99 -21.06 -0.51
CA LYS A 199 10.15 -21.85 -1.73
C LYS A 199 10.61 -23.27 -1.38
N PRO A 200 10.30 -24.28 -2.21
CA PRO A 200 10.91 -25.59 -2.06
C PRO A 200 12.44 -25.45 -2.14
N GLY A 201 13.17 -26.11 -1.22
CA GLY A 201 14.63 -26.01 -1.10
C GLY A 201 15.13 -24.88 -0.20
N GLN A 202 14.48 -23.71 -0.21
CA GLN A 202 14.89 -22.55 0.59
C GLN A 202 14.85 -22.80 2.10
N ILE A 203 14.00 -23.73 2.56
CA ILE A 203 13.93 -24.10 3.98
C ILE A 203 15.24 -24.67 4.53
N GLN A 204 16.02 -25.36 3.69
CA GLN A 204 17.32 -25.89 4.11
C GLN A 204 18.34 -24.76 4.29
N GLU A 205 18.33 -23.77 3.39
CA GLU A 205 19.16 -22.57 3.52
C GLU A 205 18.82 -21.81 4.81
N TYR A 206 17.54 -21.64 5.10
CA TYR A 206 17.10 -21.03 6.36
C TYR A 206 17.47 -21.87 7.58
N ALA A 207 17.39 -23.20 7.49
CA ALA A 207 17.80 -24.07 8.58
C ALA A 207 19.29 -23.88 8.91
N ASN A 208 20.13 -23.87 7.87
CA ASN A 208 21.58 -23.67 8.00
C ASN A 208 21.93 -22.27 8.52
N GLU A 209 21.26 -21.23 8.00
CA GLU A 209 21.50 -19.86 8.42
C GLU A 209 21.08 -19.61 9.86
N ILE A 210 19.92 -20.14 10.28
CA ILE A 210 19.47 -20.05 11.67
C ILE A 210 20.40 -20.85 12.58
N ALA A 211 20.82 -22.06 12.19
CA ALA A 211 21.78 -22.85 12.97
C ALA A 211 23.10 -22.10 13.15
N ARG A 212 23.62 -21.48 12.07
CA ARG A 212 24.83 -20.65 12.08
C ARG A 212 24.71 -19.46 13.04
N LEU A 213 23.58 -18.75 13.00
CA LEU A 213 23.38 -17.53 13.78
C LEU A 213 23.03 -17.78 15.25
N SER A 214 22.23 -18.82 15.52
CA SER A 214 21.72 -19.11 16.87
C SER A 214 22.51 -20.17 17.62
N GLY A 215 23.34 -20.95 16.92
CA GLY A 215 24.00 -22.15 17.47
C GLY A 215 23.05 -23.31 17.76
N GLY A 216 21.76 -23.19 17.42
CA GLY A 216 20.76 -24.23 17.66
C GLY A 216 20.87 -25.39 16.67
N ILE A 217 20.44 -26.58 17.11
CA ILE A 217 20.53 -27.82 16.35
C ILE A 217 19.20 -28.11 15.64
N PRO A 218 19.16 -28.23 14.30
CA PRO A 218 17.94 -28.59 13.58
C PRO A 218 17.60 -30.08 13.77
N ILE A 219 16.47 -30.36 14.44
CA ILE A 219 16.00 -31.72 14.75
C ILE A 219 15.18 -32.31 13.61
N ASN A 220 14.26 -31.54 13.04
CA ASN A 220 13.31 -32.07 12.07
C ASN A 220 12.74 -30.95 11.21
N ILE A 221 12.63 -31.21 9.91
CA ILE A 221 11.95 -30.34 8.96
C ILE A 221 10.59 -30.99 8.66
N ILE A 222 9.50 -30.25 8.91
CA ILE A 222 8.12 -30.71 8.69
C ILE A 222 7.59 -30.01 7.44
N GLY A 223 7.34 -30.80 6.39
CA GLY A 223 6.90 -30.29 5.09
C GLY A 223 7.95 -29.35 4.49
N ASN A 224 7.49 -28.23 3.93
CA ASN A 224 8.35 -27.27 3.24
C ASN A 224 8.53 -25.94 3.99
N ASP A 225 7.84 -25.78 5.13
CA ASP A 225 7.72 -24.47 5.81
C ASP A 225 8.21 -24.48 7.25
N THR A 226 8.20 -25.62 7.96
CA THR A 226 8.45 -25.65 9.42
C THR A 226 9.73 -26.37 9.78
N ILE A 227 10.56 -25.74 10.60
CA ILE A 227 11.81 -26.31 11.13
C ILE A 227 11.71 -26.39 12.64
N VAL A 228 12.11 -27.51 13.24
CA VAL A 228 12.22 -27.67 14.69
C VAL A 228 13.67 -27.53 15.10
N PHE A 229 13.94 -26.59 16.01
CA PHE A 229 15.26 -26.38 16.59
C PHE A 229 15.31 -26.78 18.05
N TYR A 230 16.45 -27.35 18.45
CA TYR A 230 16.86 -27.60 19.82
C TYR A 230 17.95 -26.62 20.22
N ARG A 231 17.90 -26.14 21.46
CA ARG A 231 18.89 -25.18 21.97
C ARG A 231 20.27 -25.77 22.29
N GLY A 232 20.35 -27.07 22.61
CA GLY A 232 21.54 -27.73 23.19
C GLY A 232 21.36 -28.14 24.66
N LYS A 233 22.17 -29.10 25.13
CA LYS A 233 22.08 -29.61 26.53
C LYS A 233 22.46 -28.52 27.54
N ASN A 234 23.53 -27.77 27.23
CA ASN A 234 24.11 -26.74 28.10
C ASN A 234 23.86 -25.32 27.58
N TYR A 235 22.61 -24.99 27.28
CA TYR A 235 22.29 -23.66 26.79
C TYR A 235 22.54 -22.58 27.84
N ALA A 236 23.46 -21.67 27.53
CA ALA A 236 23.63 -20.40 28.21
C ALA A 236 23.04 -19.29 27.34
N GLN A 237 22.32 -18.36 27.95
CA GLN A 237 21.80 -17.20 27.25
C GLN A 237 22.98 -16.34 26.76
N PRO A 238 23.10 -16.07 25.44
CA PRO A 238 24.18 -15.24 24.93
C PRO A 238 24.02 -13.81 25.43
N ASP A 239 25.14 -13.14 25.72
CA ASP A 239 25.16 -11.74 26.15
C ASP A 239 24.60 -10.83 25.05
N VAL A 240 25.03 -11.06 23.81
CA VAL A 240 24.46 -10.42 22.61
C VAL A 240 23.38 -11.32 22.02
N MET A 241 22.12 -10.97 22.27
CA MET A 241 20.95 -11.77 21.86
C MET A 241 20.69 -11.83 20.35
N SER A 242 21.12 -10.79 19.62
CA SER A 242 20.95 -10.66 18.18
C SER A 242 22.33 -10.54 17.55
N PRO A 243 22.81 -11.54 16.79
CA PRO A 243 24.13 -11.48 16.18
C PRO A 243 24.29 -10.26 15.26
N VAL A 244 25.46 -9.62 15.32
CA VAL A 244 25.82 -8.45 14.49
C VAL A 244 25.87 -8.81 13.00
N ASP A 245 26.11 -10.08 12.68
CA ASP A 245 26.14 -10.63 11.32
C ASP A 245 24.77 -10.67 10.62
N THR A 246 23.72 -10.11 11.23
CA THR A 246 22.37 -10.10 10.69
C THR A 246 21.94 -8.73 10.19
N LEU A 247 21.11 -8.71 9.15
CA LEU A 247 20.50 -7.47 8.68
C LEU A 247 19.49 -6.93 9.71
N SER A 248 19.43 -5.60 9.82
CA SER A 248 18.32 -4.94 10.52
C SER A 248 16.97 -5.23 9.84
N LYS A 249 15.88 -5.17 10.62
CA LYS A 249 14.51 -5.44 10.19
C LYS A 249 14.09 -4.66 8.94
N LYS A 250 14.52 -3.40 8.80
CA LYS A 250 14.23 -2.54 7.64
C LYS A 250 15.00 -3.02 6.39
N LYS A 251 16.31 -3.20 6.53
CA LYS A 251 17.20 -3.69 5.45
C LYS A 251 16.80 -5.08 4.96
N ALA A 252 16.38 -5.98 5.85
CA ALA A 252 15.88 -7.31 5.48
C ALA A 252 14.60 -7.25 4.61
N LEU A 253 13.70 -6.30 4.91
CA LEU A 253 12.51 -6.08 4.09
C LEU A 253 12.86 -5.52 2.71
N GLU A 254 13.80 -4.59 2.63
CA GLU A 254 14.29 -4.02 1.36
C GLU A 254 14.95 -5.08 0.49
N LYS A 255 15.85 -5.90 1.07
CA LYS A 255 16.45 -7.05 0.38
C LYS A 255 15.38 -7.96 -0.22
N SER A 256 14.35 -8.30 0.56
CA SER A 256 13.25 -9.14 0.08
C SER A 256 12.47 -8.52 -1.09
N LYS A 257 12.25 -7.20 -1.08
CA LYS A 257 11.63 -6.48 -2.23
C LYS A 257 12.50 -6.60 -3.49
N TYR A 258 13.82 -6.44 -3.36
CA TYR A 258 14.73 -6.58 -4.51
C TYR A 258 14.77 -8.01 -5.04
N VAL A 259 14.81 -9.02 -4.16
CA VAL A 259 14.73 -10.44 -4.57
C VAL A 259 13.42 -10.70 -5.32
N GLN A 260 12.29 -10.24 -4.80
CA GLN A 260 11.00 -10.39 -5.47
C GLN A 260 10.99 -9.70 -6.85
N SER A 261 11.52 -8.48 -6.94
CA SER A 261 11.61 -7.75 -8.21
C SER A 261 12.57 -8.41 -9.20
N LEU A 262 13.64 -9.04 -8.74
CA LEU A 262 14.59 -9.75 -9.59
C LEU A 262 13.94 -11.02 -10.15
N GLU A 263 13.18 -11.75 -9.34
CA GLU A 263 12.45 -12.93 -9.78
C GLU A 263 11.40 -12.60 -10.86
N THR A 264 10.67 -11.50 -10.72
CA THR A 264 9.70 -11.07 -11.74
C THR A 264 10.39 -10.67 -13.03
N VAL A 265 11.53 -9.96 -12.96
CA VAL A 265 12.33 -9.59 -14.14
C VAL A 265 12.88 -10.83 -14.84
N ARG A 266 13.42 -11.81 -14.10
CA ARG A 266 13.90 -13.08 -14.68
C ARG A 266 12.78 -13.86 -15.38
N ARG A 267 11.61 -13.94 -14.77
CA ARG A 267 10.43 -14.55 -15.40
C ARG A 267 10.04 -13.83 -16.68
N PHE A 268 10.08 -12.50 -16.68
CA PHE A 268 9.79 -11.70 -17.86
C PHE A 268 10.80 -11.97 -18.99
N ILE A 269 12.10 -11.97 -18.68
CA ILE A 269 13.17 -12.29 -19.65
C ILE A 269 12.91 -13.68 -20.26
N ALA A 270 12.69 -14.70 -19.42
CA ALA A 270 12.45 -16.06 -19.89
C ALA A 270 11.19 -16.19 -20.77
N VAL A 271 10.13 -15.43 -20.49
CA VAL A 271 8.92 -15.40 -21.34
C VAL A 271 9.21 -14.70 -22.66
N SER A 272 9.89 -13.55 -22.64
CA SER A 272 10.21 -12.78 -23.85
C SER A 272 11.22 -13.49 -24.75
N GLU A 273 12.19 -14.23 -24.19
CA GLU A 273 13.14 -15.05 -24.96
C GLU A 273 12.41 -16.17 -25.70
N LYS A 274 11.48 -16.88 -25.04
CA LYS A 274 10.63 -17.87 -25.70
C LYS A 274 9.72 -17.28 -26.78
N GLU A 275 9.16 -16.09 -26.53
CA GLU A 275 8.35 -15.38 -27.54
C GLU A 275 9.19 -15.03 -28.77
N LEU A 276 10.44 -14.62 -28.57
CA LEU A 276 11.39 -14.33 -29.66
C LEU A 276 11.76 -15.61 -30.44
N GLU A 277 11.99 -16.73 -29.74
CA GLU A 277 12.24 -18.04 -30.37
C GLU A 277 11.05 -18.50 -31.24
N LEU A 278 9.84 -18.42 -30.71
CA LEU A 278 8.62 -18.76 -31.44
C LEU A 278 8.42 -17.87 -32.67
N TYR A 279 8.75 -16.58 -32.56
CA TYR A 279 8.72 -15.67 -33.69
C TYR A 279 9.68 -16.12 -34.80
N TYR A 280 10.92 -16.48 -34.47
CA TYR A 280 11.87 -16.98 -35.47
C TYR A 280 11.43 -18.30 -36.11
N GLN A 281 10.84 -19.21 -35.32
CA GLN A 281 10.28 -20.45 -35.88
C GLN A 281 9.16 -20.17 -36.88
N HIS A 282 8.26 -19.23 -36.56
CA HIS A 282 7.18 -18.83 -37.47
C HIS A 282 7.72 -18.19 -38.75
N VAL A 283 8.65 -17.23 -38.61
CA VAL A 283 9.34 -16.58 -39.73
C VAL A 283 9.97 -17.64 -40.66
N ALA A 284 10.72 -18.60 -40.10
CA ALA A 284 11.34 -19.67 -40.88
C ALA A 284 10.34 -20.59 -41.59
N LEU A 285 9.16 -20.85 -41.02
CA LEU A 285 8.14 -21.73 -41.62
C LEU A 285 7.30 -21.05 -42.71
N TYR A 286 7.09 -19.74 -42.61
CA TYR A 286 6.12 -19.02 -43.44
C TYR A 286 6.74 -17.98 -44.40
N GLU A 287 7.98 -17.54 -44.20
CA GLU A 287 8.64 -16.65 -45.17
C GLU A 287 8.98 -17.38 -46.49
N ASP A 288 9.26 -18.69 -46.44
CA ASP A 288 9.57 -19.50 -47.63
C ASP A 288 8.34 -19.81 -48.52
N LEU A 289 7.11 -19.64 -48.01
CA LEU A 289 5.87 -19.85 -48.76
C LEU A 289 5.29 -18.53 -49.35
N GLY A 290 5.97 -17.40 -49.13
CA GLY A 290 5.39 -16.06 -49.19
C GLY A 290 5.76 -15.17 -50.39
N GLN A 291 6.31 -15.67 -51.49
CA GLN A 291 6.38 -14.89 -52.75
C GLN A 291 5.02 -14.84 -53.51
N GLY A 292 3.92 -15.27 -52.89
CA GLY A 292 2.60 -15.29 -53.51
C GLY A 292 1.47 -14.88 -52.57
N LYS A 293 1.18 -13.58 -52.56
CA LYS A 293 -0.09 -12.91 -52.18
C LYS A 293 -0.38 -12.71 -50.69
N ASP A 294 -0.58 -11.43 -50.39
CA ASP A 294 -1.29 -10.84 -49.26
C ASP A 294 -2.47 -11.69 -48.78
N GLN A 295 -2.31 -12.35 -47.63
CA GLN A 295 -3.45 -12.69 -46.77
C GLN A 295 -3.09 -12.32 -45.33
N VAL A 296 -3.67 -11.19 -44.90
CA VAL A 296 -3.72 -10.74 -43.51
C VAL A 296 -4.52 -11.78 -42.71
N TYR A 297 -3.82 -12.65 -41.98
CA TYR A 297 -4.46 -13.43 -40.94
C TYR A 297 -4.63 -12.52 -39.70
N HIS A 298 -5.86 -12.09 -39.49
CA HIS A 298 -6.30 -11.55 -38.21
C HIS A 298 -6.32 -12.72 -37.22
N ILE A 299 -5.22 -12.93 -36.49
CA ILE A 299 -5.25 -13.82 -35.33
C ILE A 299 -6.00 -13.05 -34.25
N ASP A 300 -7.28 -13.40 -34.06
CA ASP A 300 -8.06 -12.97 -32.93
C ASP A 300 -7.43 -13.53 -31.65
N THR A 301 -6.47 -12.78 -31.10
CA THR A 301 -6.01 -12.93 -29.72
C THR A 301 -7.08 -12.41 -28.76
N ASN A 302 -8.31 -12.89 -28.89
CA ASN A 302 -9.37 -12.71 -27.90
C ASN A 302 -9.32 -13.91 -26.95
N GLY A 303 -8.44 -13.83 -25.96
CA GLY A 303 -8.36 -14.85 -24.90
C GLY A 303 -7.16 -14.77 -23.97
N PHE A 304 -6.10 -14.01 -24.31
CA PHE A 304 -4.93 -13.87 -23.43
C PHE A 304 -4.44 -12.42 -23.24
N SER A 305 -5.11 -11.45 -23.86
CA SER A 305 -4.71 -10.03 -23.84
C SER A 305 -5.14 -9.26 -22.59
N ASP A 306 -5.96 -9.81 -21.70
CA ASP A 306 -6.53 -9.04 -20.57
C ASP A 306 -5.80 -9.16 -19.22
N ILE A 307 -4.59 -9.75 -19.15
CA ILE A 307 -3.83 -9.83 -17.88
C ILE A 307 -2.46 -9.13 -17.90
N THR A 308 -2.01 -8.54 -19.00
CA THR A 308 -0.65 -7.95 -19.03
C THR A 308 -0.53 -6.45 -19.27
N ASP A 309 -1.63 -5.72 -19.43
CA ASP A 309 -1.58 -4.25 -19.57
C ASP A 309 -1.60 -3.48 -18.23
N ALA A 310 -1.40 -4.18 -17.12
CA ALA A 310 -1.23 -3.62 -15.77
C ALA A 310 0.15 -3.94 -15.19
N SER A 311 1.21 -3.65 -15.93
CA SER A 311 2.48 -3.28 -15.30
C SER A 311 3.06 -2.06 -16.02
N ASP A 312 2.32 -0.95 -15.89
CA ASP A 312 2.95 0.37 -15.83
C ASP A 312 4.02 0.23 -14.73
N PHE A 313 5.27 0.02 -15.16
CA PHE A 313 6.40 -0.08 -14.25
C PHE A 313 6.66 1.35 -13.79
N ASP A 314 5.96 1.74 -12.73
CA ASP A 314 6.09 3.03 -12.08
C ASP A 314 7.57 3.27 -11.73
N GLU A 315 8.19 4.20 -12.46
CA GLU A 315 9.27 5.03 -11.92
C GLU A 315 8.65 5.98 -10.89
N GLU A 316 8.29 5.46 -9.73
CA GLU A 316 8.16 6.27 -8.52
C GLU A 316 9.53 6.29 -7.85
N ASP A 317 10.32 7.30 -8.22
CA ASP A 317 11.38 7.86 -7.39
C ASP A 317 10.73 8.36 -6.09
N SER A 318 10.65 7.48 -5.09
CA SER A 318 10.34 7.84 -3.71
C SER A 318 11.63 7.85 -2.91
N SER A 319 12.52 8.76 -3.29
CA SER A 319 13.45 9.39 -2.36
C SER A 319 12.63 10.32 -1.46
N SER A 320 11.93 9.76 -0.47
CA SER A 320 11.44 10.52 0.68
C SER A 320 12.49 10.40 1.77
N GLU A 321 13.40 11.36 1.74
CA GLU A 321 14.21 11.79 2.87
C GLU A 321 13.23 12.27 3.95
N TYR A 322 12.96 11.41 4.94
CA TYR A 322 12.39 11.85 6.21
C TYR A 322 13.59 12.16 7.09
N ASP A 323 13.98 13.43 7.11
CA ASP A 323 14.84 13.96 8.16
C ASP A 323 14.14 13.75 9.49
N ALA A 324 14.79 12.96 10.34
CA ALA A 324 14.51 12.89 11.76
C ALA A 324 15.10 14.15 12.40
N ASN A 325 14.25 15.04 12.88
CA ASN A 325 14.59 15.88 14.02
C ASN A 325 13.87 15.26 15.21
N ASP A 326 14.54 14.32 15.87
CA ASP A 326 14.26 13.98 17.26
C ASP A 326 14.91 15.09 18.10
N ASP A 327 14.09 16.01 18.60
CA ASP A 327 14.47 16.82 19.75
C ASP A 327 14.34 15.93 20.98
N GLU A 328 15.48 15.45 21.47
CA GLU A 328 15.60 14.96 22.83
C GLU A 328 15.34 16.13 23.79
N THR A 329 14.33 16.00 24.64
CA THR A 329 14.31 16.68 25.93
C THR A 329 13.98 15.64 26.97
N GLY A 330 15.04 15.15 27.63
CA GLY A 330 14.90 14.48 28.91
C GLY A 330 14.49 15.51 29.96
N ASP A 331 13.63 15.10 30.87
CA ASP A 331 13.76 15.37 32.31
C ASP A 331 12.59 14.72 33.07
N GLY A 332 12.86 14.33 34.32
CA GLY A 332 11.81 14.27 35.33
C GLY A 332 11.34 12.88 35.74
N ILE A 333 12.17 12.25 36.56
CA ILE A 333 11.78 11.22 37.54
C ILE A 333 10.74 11.85 38.46
N ASP A 334 9.56 11.24 38.64
CA ASP A 334 8.79 11.46 39.86
C ASP A 334 8.11 10.16 40.32
N THR A 335 8.74 9.62 41.37
CA THR A 335 8.20 8.71 42.37
C THR A 335 6.82 9.14 42.83
N VAL A 336 5.84 8.23 42.75
CA VAL A 336 4.71 8.25 43.69
C VAL A 336 4.35 6.83 44.10
N LEU A 337 4.84 6.51 45.28
CA LEU A 337 4.39 5.51 46.23
C LEU A 337 2.87 5.65 46.45
N TYR A 338 2.12 4.55 46.39
CA TYR A 338 0.89 4.41 47.17
C TYR A 338 0.90 3.05 47.85
N ASP A 339 1.07 3.12 49.17
CA ASP A 339 0.71 2.09 50.12
C ASP A 339 -0.82 1.91 50.14
N LEU A 340 -1.28 0.67 49.94
CA LEU A 340 -2.20 -0.10 50.80
C LEU A 340 -2.65 -1.38 50.09
#